data_AF-A0A8U0WJE4-F1
#
_entry.id   AF-A0A8U0WJE4-F1
#
_cell.length_a   1.000
_cell.length_b   1.000
_cell.length_c   1.000
_cell.angle_alpha   90.00
_cell.angle_beta   90.00
_cell.angle_gamma   90.00
#
_symmetry.space_group_name_H-M   'P 1'
#
loop_
_entity.id
_entity.type
_entity.pdbx_description
1 polymer ?
#
loop_
_entity_poly.entity_id
_entity_poly.type
_entity_poly.pdbx_seq_one_letter_code
_entity_poly.pdbx_strand_id
1 'polypeptide(L)'
;MSSKKISSNAVTSKPARAKTTIRWEKQLDEPEKLGWTLTVPMPKKYKVSKRTNNLAKPIRRDVAHLSKPFPTQIPPGVLKHKASKRILELSEPRHVADPFPLNVRTNPFVVSPGALKYKATKRTKELAEAKEYVNNHTRDDPFGISPAALIAKPKQRIIELAKPKNIHFLPSIF
;
A
#
# COMPACT_ATOMS: atom_id res chain seq x y z
N MET A 1 30.96 -72.36 -7.06
CA MET A 1 29.85 -71.47 -6.65
C MET A 1 30.08 -71.08 -5.20
N SER A 2 30.66 -69.91 -4.95
CA SER A 2 31.04 -69.46 -3.59
C SER A 2 30.31 -68.16 -3.29
N SER A 3 29.23 -68.26 -2.52
CA SER A 3 28.38 -67.13 -2.15
C SER A 3 29.05 -66.30 -1.06
N LYS A 4 29.53 -65.12 -1.45
CA LYS A 4 30.09 -64.11 -0.54
C LYS A 4 28.94 -63.47 0.23
N LYS A 5 28.73 -63.89 1.48
CA LYS A 5 27.78 -63.25 2.40
C LYS A 5 28.27 -61.85 2.72
N ILE A 6 27.54 -60.84 2.26
CA ILE A 6 27.77 -59.44 2.62
C ILE A 6 27.19 -59.24 4.02
N SER A 7 28.07 -58.97 4.98
CA SER A 7 27.77 -58.74 6.37
C SER A 7 27.03 -57.42 6.56
N SER A 8 25.93 -57.49 7.29
CA SER A 8 24.99 -56.42 7.58
C SER A 8 25.56 -55.40 8.56
N ASN A 9 25.67 -54.13 8.15
CA ASN A 9 25.72 -53.01 9.09
C ASN A 9 24.39 -52.25 9.00
N ALA A 10 23.42 -52.72 9.79
CA ALA A 10 22.16 -52.00 9.97
C ALA A 10 22.43 -50.76 10.84
N VAL A 11 22.42 -49.59 10.23
CA VAL A 11 22.44 -48.30 10.93
C VAL A 11 21.12 -48.18 11.69
N THR A 12 21.15 -48.45 13.00
CA THR A 12 20.00 -48.25 13.89
C THR A 12 19.89 -46.76 14.22
N SER A 13 19.40 -45.96 13.28
CA SER A 13 18.92 -44.62 13.62
C SER A 13 17.67 -44.76 14.48
N LYS A 14 17.78 -44.48 15.78
CA LYS A 14 16.61 -44.38 16.68
C LYS A 14 15.58 -43.45 16.04
N PRO A 15 14.33 -43.88 15.81
CA PRO A 15 13.31 -42.96 15.30
C PRO A 15 13.11 -41.86 16.34
N ALA A 16 13.22 -40.60 15.89
CA ALA A 16 12.94 -39.45 16.73
C ALA A 16 11.52 -39.61 17.29
N ARG A 17 11.39 -39.60 18.62
CA ARG A 17 10.09 -39.67 19.30
C ARG A 17 9.34 -38.39 18.97
N ALA A 18 8.44 -38.45 18.00
CA ALA A 18 7.52 -37.37 17.68
C ALA A 18 6.75 -37.06 18.97
N LYS A 19 6.98 -35.87 19.52
CA LYS A 19 6.14 -35.35 20.62
C LYS A 19 4.79 -35.06 19.98
N THR A 20 3.86 -36.02 20.08
CA THR A 20 2.45 -35.78 19.77
C THR A 20 1.96 -34.75 20.78
N THR A 21 2.04 -33.47 20.44
CA THR A 21 1.29 -32.45 21.16
C THR A 21 -0.17 -32.80 20.87
N ILE A 22 -0.85 -33.37 21.86
CA ILE A 22 -2.31 -33.46 21.85
C ILE A 22 -2.77 -32.01 21.79
N ARG A 23 -3.09 -31.56 20.57
CA ARG A 23 -3.80 -30.31 20.38
C ARG A 23 -5.20 -30.61 20.86
N TRP A 24 -5.53 -30.11 22.04
CA TRP A 24 -6.91 -30.09 22.51
C TRP A 24 -7.69 -29.26 21.50
N GLU A 25 -8.47 -29.93 20.65
CA GLU A 25 -9.53 -29.27 19.90
C GLU A 25 -10.57 -28.85 20.94
N LYS A 26 -10.42 -27.64 21.49
CA LYS A 26 -11.55 -26.96 22.08
C LYS A 26 -12.56 -26.84 20.95
N GLN A 27 -13.63 -27.64 21.03
CA GLN A 27 -14.88 -27.25 20.38
C GLN A 27 -15.20 -25.86 20.95
N LEU A 28 -14.93 -24.84 20.15
CA LEU A 28 -15.54 -23.55 20.36
C LEU A 28 -17.00 -23.80 20.01
N ASP A 29 -17.81 -24.09 21.02
CA ASP A 29 -19.23 -23.81 20.92
C ASP A 29 -19.29 -22.34 20.51
N GLU A 30 -19.55 -22.07 19.23
CA GLU A 30 -19.87 -20.71 18.81
C GLU A 30 -21.16 -20.41 19.58
N PRO A 31 -21.17 -19.53 20.61
CA PRO A 31 -22.44 -19.02 21.06
C PRO A 31 -23.07 -18.42 19.81
N GLU A 32 -24.28 -18.86 19.47
CA GLU A 32 -25.07 -18.31 18.36
C GLU A 32 -24.80 -16.81 18.32
N LYS A 33 -24.15 -16.33 17.24
CA LYS A 33 -23.84 -14.91 17.07
C LYS A 33 -25.17 -14.17 17.03
N LEU A 34 -25.68 -13.82 18.21
CA LEU A 34 -26.82 -12.94 18.41
C LEU A 34 -26.44 -11.64 17.69
N GLY A 35 -27.06 -11.40 16.54
CA GLY A 35 -26.71 -10.28 15.69
C GLY A 35 -26.79 -8.98 16.46
N TRP A 36 -25.65 -8.29 16.65
CA TRP A 36 -25.48 -6.98 17.30
C TRP A 36 -26.69 -6.49 18.11
N THR A 37 -27.09 -7.24 19.14
CA THR A 37 -28.11 -6.78 20.06
C THR A 37 -27.42 -5.92 21.10
N LEU A 38 -27.95 -4.72 21.35
CA LEU A 38 -27.44 -3.86 22.40
C LEU A 38 -27.66 -4.59 23.73
N THR A 39 -26.60 -5.23 24.26
CA THR A 39 -26.68 -5.96 25.52
C THR A 39 -26.91 -4.96 26.64
N VAL A 40 -28.19 -4.90 27.04
CA VAL A 40 -28.75 -4.02 28.07
C VAL A 40 -28.74 -2.53 27.65
N PRO A 41 -29.91 -1.87 27.53
CA PRO A 41 -29.92 -0.42 27.38
C PRO A 41 -29.22 0.21 28.58
N MET A 42 -28.22 1.06 28.31
CA MET A 42 -27.47 1.77 29.35
C MET A 42 -28.46 2.38 30.34
N PRO A 43 -28.36 2.09 31.65
CA PRO A 43 -29.36 2.52 32.60
C PRO A 43 -29.45 4.04 32.57
N LYS A 44 -30.69 4.58 32.58
CA LYS A 44 -30.96 6.03 32.52
C LYS A 44 -30.18 6.87 33.55
N LYS A 45 -29.65 6.23 34.60
CA LYS A 45 -28.87 6.84 35.70
C LYS A 45 -27.46 6.25 35.81
N TYR A 46 -26.80 5.93 34.70
CA TYR A 46 -25.42 5.47 34.73
C TYR A 46 -24.47 6.60 35.16
N LYS A 47 -23.73 6.39 36.25
CA LYS A 47 -22.67 7.33 36.68
C LYS A 47 -21.34 6.90 36.08
N VAL A 48 -20.71 7.82 35.38
CA VAL A 48 -19.40 7.65 34.77
C VAL A 48 -18.35 7.33 35.84
N SER A 49 -17.48 6.34 35.58
CA SER A 49 -16.45 5.92 36.53
C SER A 49 -15.44 7.06 36.84
N LYS A 50 -14.80 7.01 38.02
CA LYS A 50 -13.73 7.96 38.37
C LYS A 50 -12.59 7.95 37.35
N ARG A 51 -12.26 6.77 36.80
CA ARG A 51 -11.20 6.59 35.80
C ARG A 51 -11.54 7.32 34.50
N THR A 52 -12.74 7.12 33.98
CA THR A 52 -13.20 7.77 32.75
C THR A 52 -13.26 9.29 32.92
N ASN A 53 -13.70 9.79 34.08
CA ASN A 53 -13.64 11.22 34.39
C ASN A 53 -12.20 11.77 34.45
N ASN A 54 -11.24 10.97 34.92
CA ASN A 54 -9.83 11.37 34.95
C ASN A 54 -9.20 11.35 33.55
N LEU A 55 -9.55 10.38 32.70
CA LEU A 55 -9.10 10.33 31.31
C LEU A 55 -9.70 11.43 30.43
N ALA A 56 -10.91 11.89 30.77
CA ALA A 56 -11.58 13.00 30.08
C ALA A 56 -10.93 14.38 30.36
N LYS A 57 -10.05 14.48 31.37
CA LYS A 57 -9.33 15.73 31.66
C LYS A 57 -8.21 15.94 30.64
N PRO A 58 -8.02 17.16 30.12
CA PRO A 58 -6.93 17.44 29.19
C PRO A 58 -5.56 17.27 29.88
N ILE A 59 -4.62 16.63 29.19
CA ILE A 59 -3.24 16.49 29.67
C ILE A 59 -2.54 17.85 29.52
N ARG A 60 -2.25 18.51 30.64
CA ARG A 60 -1.35 19.67 30.65
C ARG A 60 0.08 19.18 30.53
N ARG A 61 0.75 19.52 29.42
CA ARG A 61 2.18 19.29 29.22
C ARG A 61 2.93 20.56 29.61
N ASP A 62 4.06 20.45 30.30
CA ASP A 62 4.90 21.60 30.60
C ASP A 62 5.50 22.17 29.32
N VAL A 63 4.96 23.32 28.87
CA VAL A 63 5.39 24.04 27.66
C VAL A 63 6.61 24.93 27.94
N ALA A 64 7.02 25.05 29.20
CA ALA A 64 8.13 25.90 29.64
C ALA A 64 9.45 25.60 28.90
N HIS A 65 9.68 24.35 28.49
CA HIS A 65 10.88 23.95 27.74
C HIS A 65 10.82 24.29 26.23
N LEU A 66 9.66 24.61 25.69
CA LEU A 66 9.50 24.95 24.26
C LEU A 66 9.80 26.42 23.98
N SER A 67 9.60 27.31 24.95
CA SER A 67 9.89 28.74 24.84
C SER A 67 11.36 29.01 25.19
N LYS A 68 12.29 28.66 24.29
CA LYS A 68 13.65 29.20 24.38
C LYS A 68 13.64 30.63 23.82
N PRO A 69 14.06 31.65 24.58
CA PRO A 69 14.13 33.02 24.06
C PRO A 69 15.12 33.07 22.89
N PHE A 70 14.76 33.81 21.84
CA PHE A 70 15.65 34.07 20.70
C PHE A 70 16.53 35.30 21.01
N PRO A 71 17.86 35.25 20.75
CA PRO A 71 18.61 34.14 20.19
C PRO A 71 18.87 33.03 21.23
N THR A 72 18.85 31.78 20.76
CA THR A 72 19.16 30.62 21.60
C THR A 72 20.57 30.74 22.17
N GLN A 73 20.70 30.80 23.49
CA GLN A 73 22.02 30.86 24.14
C GLN A 73 22.81 29.59 23.83
N ILE A 74 23.97 29.74 23.19
CA ILE A 74 24.88 28.64 22.88
C ILE A 74 25.80 28.41 24.09
N PRO A 75 25.92 27.19 24.61
CA PRO A 75 26.79 26.92 25.74
C PRO A 75 28.27 27.20 25.39
N PRO A 76 29.07 27.72 26.33
CA PRO A 76 30.42 28.21 26.05
C PRO A 76 31.39 27.10 25.60
N GLY A 77 31.13 25.84 25.96
CA GLY A 77 31.92 24.70 25.50
C GLY A 77 31.78 24.42 24.00
N VAL A 78 30.62 24.72 23.41
CA VAL A 78 30.37 24.55 21.96
C VAL A 78 31.10 25.63 21.16
N LEU A 79 31.19 26.85 21.69
CA LEU A 79 31.95 27.94 21.06
C LEU A 79 33.46 27.67 20.99
N LYS A 80 33.99 26.88 21.92
CA LYS A 80 35.41 26.51 21.99
C LYS A 80 35.74 25.21 21.26
N HIS A 81 34.73 24.52 20.72
CA HIS A 81 34.91 23.21 20.13
C HIS A 81 35.64 23.29 18.77
N LYS A 82 36.69 22.50 18.61
CA LYS A 82 37.39 22.33 17.32
C LYS A 82 36.80 21.14 16.58
N ALA A 83 36.40 21.33 15.32
CA ALA A 83 35.87 20.25 14.48
C ALA A 83 36.88 19.10 14.33
N SER A 84 36.38 17.86 14.22
CA SER A 84 37.24 16.70 13.97
C SER A 84 37.80 16.74 12.55
N LYS A 85 38.93 16.05 12.32
CA LYS A 85 39.57 15.97 10.99
C LYS A 85 38.59 15.55 9.89
N ARG A 86 37.76 14.53 10.17
CA ARG A 86 36.72 14.05 9.24
C ARG A 86 35.69 15.13 8.90
N ILE A 87 35.28 15.95 9.86
CA ILE A 87 34.32 17.03 9.61
C ILE A 87 34.95 18.09 8.72
N LEU A 88 36.23 18.40 8.91
CA LEU A 88 36.98 19.33 8.05
C LEU A 88 37.08 18.77 6.63
N GLU A 89 37.48 17.51 6.46
CA GLU A 89 37.54 16.83 5.15
C GLU A 89 36.18 16.83 4.44
N LEU A 90 35.08 16.58 5.16
CA LEU A 90 33.73 16.61 4.59
C LEU A 90 33.23 18.03 4.28
N SER A 91 33.78 19.04 4.96
CA SER A 91 33.44 20.45 4.72
C SER A 91 34.16 21.02 3.51
N GLU A 92 35.25 20.40 3.07
CA GLU A 92 35.93 20.79 1.84
C GLU A 92 35.00 20.54 0.64
N PRO A 93 34.85 21.53 -0.27
CA PRO A 93 34.05 21.33 -1.45
C PRO A 93 34.64 20.20 -2.28
N ARG A 94 33.79 19.39 -2.91
CA ARG A 94 34.25 18.36 -3.82
C ARG A 94 35.05 19.03 -4.95
N HIS A 95 36.36 18.86 -4.92
CA HIS A 95 37.24 19.22 -6.03
C HIS A 95 36.88 18.33 -7.21
N VAL A 96 35.96 18.79 -8.05
CA VAL A 96 35.68 18.14 -9.34
C VAL A 96 36.95 18.34 -10.15
N ALA A 97 37.69 17.25 -10.37
CA ALA A 97 38.79 17.23 -11.31
C ALA A 97 38.22 17.62 -12.68
N ASP A 98 38.60 18.82 -13.12
CA ASP A 98 38.22 19.48 -14.35
C ASP A 98 36.71 19.78 -14.53
N PRO A 99 36.34 20.92 -15.13
CA PRO A 99 35.00 21.08 -15.66
C PRO A 99 34.76 19.90 -16.59
N PHE A 100 33.81 19.03 -16.24
CA PHE A 100 33.32 17.98 -17.11
C PHE A 100 33.22 18.59 -18.51
N PRO A 101 33.87 18.05 -19.55
CA PRO A 101 33.83 18.65 -20.87
C PRO A 101 32.37 18.59 -21.31
N LEU A 102 31.67 19.70 -21.06
CA LEU A 102 30.39 20.01 -21.64
C LEU A 102 30.68 19.90 -23.13
N ASN A 103 30.19 18.82 -23.75
CA ASN A 103 30.28 18.59 -25.19
C ASN A 103 29.33 19.56 -25.90
N VAL A 104 29.40 20.83 -25.51
CA VAL A 104 28.73 21.97 -26.11
C VAL A 104 29.56 22.23 -27.34
N ARG A 105 29.10 21.65 -28.45
CA ARG A 105 29.62 22.01 -29.76
C ARG A 105 29.61 23.54 -29.86
N THR A 106 30.70 24.09 -30.37
CA THR A 106 30.89 25.53 -30.59
C THR A 106 29.73 26.17 -31.38
N ASN A 107 29.01 25.38 -32.17
CA ASN A 107 27.71 25.76 -32.73
C ASN A 107 26.69 24.61 -32.53
N PRO A 108 25.63 24.81 -31.74
CA PRO A 108 24.66 23.76 -31.40
C PRO A 108 23.77 23.36 -32.59
N PHE A 109 23.66 24.20 -33.61
CA PHE A 109 22.80 23.95 -34.78
C PHE A 109 23.53 23.27 -35.93
N VAL A 110 24.83 23.00 -35.80
CA VAL A 110 25.61 22.30 -36.84
C VAL A 110 25.35 20.80 -36.76
N VAL A 111 24.65 20.30 -37.77
CA VAL A 111 24.42 18.88 -38.01
C VAL A 111 25.71 18.24 -38.51
N SER A 112 26.07 17.06 -37.99
CA SER A 112 27.28 16.37 -38.44
C SER A 112 27.10 15.87 -39.88
N PRO A 113 28.17 15.86 -40.71
CA PRO A 113 28.07 15.38 -42.09
C PRO A 113 27.66 13.90 -42.18
N GLY A 114 27.95 13.10 -41.16
CA GLY A 114 27.49 11.71 -41.06
C GLY A 114 25.98 11.61 -40.85
N ALA A 115 25.38 12.52 -40.08
CA ALA A 115 23.92 12.54 -39.88
C ALA A 115 23.18 12.93 -41.18
N LEU A 116 23.74 13.84 -41.99
CA LEU A 116 23.18 14.21 -43.30
C LEU A 116 23.21 13.07 -44.32
N LYS A 117 24.19 12.17 -44.21
CA LYS A 117 24.36 11.01 -45.11
C LYS A 117 23.68 9.73 -44.60
N TYR A 118 23.14 9.77 -43.37
CA TYR A 118 22.64 8.58 -42.71
C TYR A 118 21.36 8.06 -43.38
N LYS A 119 21.30 6.75 -43.62
CA LYS A 119 20.11 6.06 -44.11
C LYS A 119 19.44 5.35 -42.94
N ALA A 120 18.15 5.63 -42.74
CA ALA A 120 17.36 5.01 -41.67
C ALA A 120 17.37 3.47 -41.76
N THR A 121 17.56 2.80 -40.62
CA THR A 121 17.47 1.34 -40.51
C THR A 121 16.08 0.81 -40.84
N LYS A 122 15.96 -0.49 -41.13
CA LYS A 122 14.67 -1.15 -41.39
C LYS A 122 13.69 -0.94 -40.24
N ARG A 123 14.11 -1.20 -39.00
CA ARG A 123 13.30 -1.00 -37.78
C ARG A 123 12.78 0.44 -37.65
N THR A 124 13.62 1.44 -37.91
CA THR A 124 13.18 2.84 -37.83
C THR A 124 12.15 3.20 -38.90
N LYS A 125 12.18 2.52 -40.07
CA LYS A 125 11.16 2.69 -41.10
C LYS A 125 9.84 2.03 -40.70
N GLU A 126 9.91 0.78 -40.22
CA GLU A 126 8.74 0.05 -39.71
C GLU A 126 8.02 0.80 -38.58
N LEU A 127 8.77 1.43 -37.68
CA LEU A 127 8.20 2.23 -36.60
C LEU A 127 7.65 3.58 -37.05
N ALA A 128 8.13 4.11 -38.18
CA ALA A 128 7.65 5.35 -38.75
C ALA A 128 6.37 5.14 -39.60
N GLU A 129 6.06 3.90 -39.97
CA GLU A 129 4.80 3.57 -40.64
C GLU A 129 3.62 3.82 -39.69
N ALA A 130 2.59 4.50 -40.19
CA ALA A 130 1.41 4.82 -39.41
C ALA A 130 0.69 3.53 -39.02
N LYS A 131 0.50 3.33 -37.71
CA LYS A 131 -0.21 2.16 -37.19
C LYS A 131 -1.68 2.52 -37.00
N GLU A 132 -2.57 1.79 -37.69
CA GLU A 132 -4.00 1.87 -37.44
C GLU A 132 -4.33 1.19 -36.11
N TYR A 133 -4.90 1.95 -35.18
CA TYR A 133 -5.38 1.43 -33.90
C TYR A 133 -6.90 1.36 -33.95
N VAL A 134 -7.45 0.14 -33.97
CA VAL A 134 -8.90 -0.07 -33.87
C VAL A 134 -9.32 0.08 -32.41
N ASN A 135 -10.18 1.05 -32.13
CA ASN A 135 -10.76 1.26 -30.80
C ASN A 135 -11.87 0.23 -30.55
N ASN A 136 -11.49 -0.95 -30.06
CA ASN A 136 -12.43 -2.02 -29.72
C ASN A 136 -13.31 -1.72 -28.48
N HIS A 137 -13.12 -0.57 -27.83
CA HIS A 137 -13.86 -0.19 -26.61
C HIS A 137 -15.15 0.58 -26.90
N THR A 138 -15.33 1.09 -28.12
CA THR A 138 -16.57 1.68 -28.58
C THR A 138 -17.43 0.59 -29.21
N ARG A 139 -18.65 0.38 -28.68
CA ARG A 139 -19.67 -0.39 -29.40
C ARG A 139 -20.06 0.37 -30.66
N ASP A 140 -20.27 -0.36 -31.76
CA ASP A 140 -20.71 0.22 -33.03
C ASP A 140 -22.07 0.93 -32.86
N ASP A 141 -22.98 0.33 -32.11
CA ASP A 141 -24.27 0.93 -31.75
C ASP A 141 -24.34 1.28 -30.25
N PRO A 142 -24.38 2.58 -29.88
CA PRO A 142 -24.45 3.00 -28.48
C PRO A 142 -25.77 2.61 -27.80
N PHE A 143 -26.84 2.41 -28.57
CA PHE A 143 -28.16 2.00 -28.10
C PHE A 143 -28.45 0.51 -28.35
N GLY A 144 -27.49 -0.24 -28.88
CA GLY A 144 -27.65 -1.66 -29.18
C GLY A 144 -27.81 -2.50 -27.91
N ILE A 145 -28.99 -3.08 -27.72
CA ILE A 145 -29.28 -4.01 -26.63
C ILE A 145 -28.87 -5.41 -27.08
N SER A 146 -28.15 -6.16 -26.25
CA SER A 146 -27.76 -7.51 -26.63
C SER A 146 -28.99 -8.44 -26.74
N PRO A 147 -29.00 -9.41 -27.67
CA PRO A 147 -30.14 -10.31 -27.83
C PRO A 147 -30.42 -11.13 -26.56
N ALA A 148 -29.37 -11.47 -25.81
CA ALA A 148 -29.50 -12.13 -24.51
C ALA A 148 -30.26 -11.27 -23.48
N ALA A 149 -30.07 -9.95 -23.49
CA ALA A 149 -30.77 -9.04 -22.59
C ALA A 149 -32.26 -8.92 -22.93
N LEU A 150 -32.64 -9.03 -24.22
CA LEU A 150 -34.05 -9.04 -24.64
C LEU A 150 -34.80 -10.31 -24.20
N ILE A 151 -34.09 -11.45 -24.17
CA ILE A 151 -34.67 -12.75 -23.78
C ILE A 151 -34.68 -12.93 -22.25
N ALA A 152 -33.83 -12.22 -21.52
CA ALA A 152 -33.66 -12.38 -20.08
C ALA A 152 -34.93 -11.99 -19.29
N LYS A 153 -35.42 -12.93 -18.47
CA LYS A 153 -36.51 -12.67 -17.52
C LYS A 153 -35.97 -12.25 -16.16
N PRO A 154 -36.57 -11.24 -15.48
CA PRO A 154 -36.13 -10.81 -14.16
C PRO A 154 -36.43 -11.87 -13.09
N LYS A 155 -35.60 -11.91 -12.05
CA LYS A 155 -35.81 -12.78 -10.87
C LYS A 155 -36.96 -12.25 -10.01
N GLN A 156 -37.65 -13.14 -9.28
CA GLN A 156 -38.78 -12.80 -8.40
C GLN A 156 -38.48 -11.64 -7.44
N ARG A 157 -37.31 -11.66 -6.78
CA ARG A 157 -36.86 -10.56 -5.89
C ARG A 157 -36.77 -9.20 -6.58
N ILE A 158 -36.34 -9.17 -7.86
CA ILE A 158 -36.26 -7.91 -8.63
C ILE A 158 -37.66 -7.40 -8.91
N ILE A 159 -38.60 -8.28 -9.22
CA ILE A 159 -40.02 -7.94 -9.44
C ILE A 159 -40.64 -7.37 -8.15
N GLU A 160 -40.36 -7.98 -7.00
CA GLU A 160 -40.84 -7.50 -5.69
C GLU A 160 -40.28 -6.11 -5.35
N LEU A 161 -38.99 -5.88 -5.59
CA LEU A 161 -38.36 -4.58 -5.32
C LEU A 161 -38.79 -3.49 -6.30
N ALA A 162 -39.12 -3.86 -7.54
CA ALA A 162 -39.62 -2.93 -8.55
C ALA A 162 -41.05 -2.46 -8.25
N LYS A 163 -41.81 -3.17 -7.40
CA LYS A 163 -43.12 -2.70 -6.95
C LYS A 163 -42.91 -1.43 -6.10
N PRO A 164 -43.61 -0.33 -6.41
CA PRO A 164 -43.51 0.88 -5.61
C PRO A 164 -43.94 0.58 -4.17
N LYS A 165 -43.24 1.16 -3.20
CA LYS A 165 -43.67 1.09 -1.81
C LYS A 165 -44.95 1.90 -1.68
N ASN A 166 -46.03 1.29 -1.20
CA ASN A 166 -47.21 2.02 -0.76
C ASN A 166 -46.84 2.83 0.48
N ILE A 167 -46.31 4.02 0.27
CA ILE A 167 -46.17 5.04 1.30
C ILE A 167 -47.53 5.70 1.35
N HIS A 168 -48.37 5.29 2.31
CA HIS A 168 -49.55 6.09 2.65
C HIS A 168 -49.04 7.48 3.01
N PHE A 169 -49.44 8.48 2.22
CA PHE A 169 -49.14 9.87 2.49
C PHE A 169 -49.80 10.21 3.83
N LEU A 170 -49.06 10.07 4.92
CA LEU A 170 -49.52 10.48 6.24
C LEU A 170 -49.81 11.98 6.12
N PRO A 171 -51.06 12.44 6.32
CA PRO A 171 -51.34 13.86 6.28
C PRO A 171 -50.47 14.52 7.34
N SER A 172 -49.61 15.41 6.88
CA SER A 172 -48.81 16.28 7.72
C SER A 172 -49.77 17.00 8.66
N ILE A 173 -49.64 16.73 9.95
CA ILE A 173 -50.31 17.46 11.01
C ILE A 173 -49.67 18.86 11.03
N PHE A 174 -50.31 19.79 10.32
CA PHE A 174 -50.20 21.23 10.50
C PHE A 174 -51.49 21.73 11.13
#